data_AF-A0AAD4NGB2-F1
#
_entry.id   AF-A0AAD4NGB2-F1
#
_cell.length_a   1.000
_cell.length_b   1.000
_cell.length_c   1.000
_cell.angle_alpha   90.00
_cell.angle_beta   90.00
_cell.angle_gamma   90.00
#
_symmetry.space_group_name_H-M   'P 1'
#
loop_
_entity.id
_entity.type
_entity.pdbx_description
1 polymer ?
#
loop_
_entity_poly.entity_id
_entity_poly.type
_entity_poly.pdbx_seq_one_letter_code
_entity_poly.pdbx_strand_id
1 'polypeptide(L)'
;MLSTYLSATPFNQESKHLPQRRTCKFRQLGYINKSFVLLTYSFIISFITCDELDEDSTLTYQQGTPPAFVEWHPQNATTEASSVNSNSPERKERDELLMVHAIWRHGDRTPISTYPTDPHQEESWPQGTHSQFNLGMAQQVQLGKFLRKRYMDELNFLSPRYRANEIYITSTDTNRTIQSAYANMVGMYSYNSTWGVDYTDIVDWPSGYVPVPVHTYEFRKDPVGHARSAACPRTFELFDLTTRTMEYRAVNESSFELLQKVSEYAGMPVTTANLWLVAETVRIERSHGKRPPDWASEIYQQLVDINNQLITFHSGLGMTPLFGIDFKKELATILGGKFLWEMIERMQMKVDCLQKQKLAGTSGKPSALCKWLNPIKYHAHSSHDMTLAALFTALDFNKTDFDRDGFPPYCSSVMIELWHRANDSTPYVKVLYHRENDDLLYITEHISGCENECTLEQLASRSEKYKPVPNQETLCHTSLQYMPLDNGSVRLLFFQWIYLLPSLYLILPSSKMIRDSMDWSAYALNARI
;
A
#
# COMPACT_ATOMS: atom_id res chain seq x y z
N MET A 1 -29.82 55.32 29.22
CA MET A 1 -31.28 55.12 29.39
C MET A 1 -31.51 53.61 29.41
N LEU A 2 -31.63 53.06 30.63
CA LEU A 2 -32.81 52.37 31.18
C LEU A 2 -32.91 50.92 30.66
N SER A 3 -32.31 49.92 31.32
CA SER A 3 -32.63 49.24 32.61
C SER A 3 -33.58 48.04 32.43
N THR A 4 -33.07 46.81 32.61
CA THR A 4 -33.31 45.87 33.76
C THR A 4 -34.70 45.24 33.83
N TYR A 5 -34.76 43.91 34.01
CA TYR A 5 -35.32 43.31 35.24
C TYR A 5 -34.77 41.89 35.49
N LEU A 6 -34.27 41.71 36.71
CA LEU A 6 -33.88 40.48 37.40
C LEU A 6 -35.12 39.81 38.02
N SER A 7 -35.07 38.50 38.23
CA SER A 7 -35.44 37.92 39.54
C SER A 7 -34.72 36.59 39.78
N ALA A 8 -33.91 36.57 40.85
CA ALA A 8 -33.54 35.41 41.67
C ALA A 8 -34.54 35.40 42.88
N THR A 9 -34.76 34.40 43.73
CA THR A 9 -33.98 33.39 44.50
C THR A 9 -35.04 32.55 45.33
N PRO A 10 -34.77 31.59 46.27
CA PRO A 10 -33.53 31.25 46.99
C PRO A 10 -33.18 29.74 47.25
N PHE A 11 -31.88 29.53 47.50
CA PHE A 11 -31.20 28.65 48.49
C PHE A 11 -31.87 27.39 49.08
N ASN A 12 -31.13 26.26 49.04
CA ASN A 12 -30.49 25.75 50.27
C ASN A 12 -29.21 24.94 49.99
N GLN A 13 -28.21 25.12 50.86
CA GLN A 13 -26.90 24.45 50.85
C GLN A 13 -27.01 23.00 51.35
N GLU A 14 -26.20 22.10 50.79
CA GLU A 14 -25.37 21.23 51.62
C GLU A 14 -24.12 20.79 50.85
N SER A 15 -23.02 20.70 51.61
CA SER A 15 -21.65 20.51 51.16
C SER A 15 -21.23 19.05 51.36
N LYS A 16 -20.34 18.53 50.50
CA LYS A 16 -19.08 17.84 50.91
C LYS A 16 -18.30 17.23 49.74
N HIS A 17 -17.00 17.54 49.77
CA HIS A 17 -15.83 16.84 49.20
C HIS A 17 -15.62 16.74 47.67
N LEU A 18 -14.82 17.68 47.16
CA LEU A 18 -14.00 17.56 45.94
C LEU A 18 -12.60 17.00 46.29
N PRO A 19 -12.04 16.04 45.52
CA PRO A 19 -10.61 15.74 45.57
C PRO A 19 -9.79 16.68 44.68
N GLN A 20 -8.62 16.99 45.20
CA GLN A 20 -7.63 17.98 44.80
C GLN A 20 -7.12 17.89 43.35
N ARG A 21 -7.07 19.05 42.68
CA ARG A 21 -6.13 19.33 41.57
C ARG A 21 -4.70 19.23 42.10
N ARG A 22 -3.83 18.45 41.45
CA ARG A 22 -2.37 18.51 41.68
C ARG A 22 -1.70 19.28 40.55
N THR A 23 -1.17 20.44 40.92
CA THR A 23 -0.28 21.31 40.15
C THR A 23 1.14 20.74 40.12
N CYS A 24 1.75 20.57 38.94
CA CYS A 24 3.19 20.36 38.82
C CYS A 24 3.92 21.70 39.03
N LYS A 25 4.82 21.75 40.04
CA LYS A 25 5.71 22.89 40.28
C LYS A 25 6.92 22.84 39.35
N PHE A 26 7.12 23.89 38.56
CA PHE A 26 8.41 24.18 37.93
C PHE A 26 9.37 24.74 38.99
N ARG A 27 10.61 24.23 39.02
CA ARG A 27 11.70 24.78 39.85
C ARG A 27 12.75 25.37 38.91
N GLN A 28 12.82 26.70 38.84
CA GLN A 28 13.96 27.42 38.27
C GLN A 28 15.16 27.27 39.21
N LEU A 29 16.32 26.92 38.66
CA LEU A 29 17.62 27.15 39.30
C LEU A 29 18.47 27.97 38.33
N GLY A 30 18.96 29.10 38.83
CA GLY A 30 19.74 30.09 38.09
C GLY A 30 21.18 29.68 37.81
N TYR A 31 21.75 30.39 36.85
CA TYR A 31 23.10 30.36 36.30
C TYR A 31 24.25 30.49 37.31
N ILE A 32 25.45 29.96 36.95
CA ILE A 32 26.76 30.65 36.95
C ILE A 32 27.77 29.89 36.05
N ASN A 33 28.09 30.53 34.91
CA ASN A 33 29.38 30.77 34.23
C ASN A 33 30.49 29.71 33.95
N LYS A 34 30.94 29.77 32.68
CA LYS A 34 32.28 29.57 32.06
C LYS A 34 32.71 28.19 31.51
N SER A 35 32.65 28.14 30.17
CA SER A 35 33.70 27.73 29.22
C SER A 35 34.01 26.24 28.97
N PHE A 36 34.28 25.96 27.68
CA PHE A 36 34.88 24.78 27.05
C PHE A 36 33.98 23.66 26.49
N VAL A 37 33.65 23.81 25.20
CA VAL A 37 33.81 22.87 24.07
C VAL A 37 34.24 21.43 24.43
N LEU A 38 33.37 20.44 24.17
CA LEU A 38 33.63 19.26 23.33
C LEU A 38 32.41 18.32 23.26
N LEU A 39 32.19 17.80 22.05
CA LEU A 39 31.17 16.85 21.64
C LEU A 39 31.32 15.49 22.33
N THR A 40 30.30 15.04 23.06
CA THR A 40 29.91 13.61 23.20
C THR A 40 28.45 13.53 23.63
N TYR A 41 27.54 13.15 22.72
CA TYR A 41 26.18 12.73 23.11
C TYR A 41 26.22 11.24 23.45
N SER A 42 26.24 10.94 24.76
CA SER A 42 25.88 9.63 25.29
C SER A 42 24.35 9.58 25.46
N PHE A 43 23.72 8.58 24.85
CA PHE A 43 22.31 8.24 25.05
C PHE A 43 22.07 7.77 26.49
N ILE A 44 21.17 8.43 27.22
CA ILE A 44 20.56 7.90 28.45
C ILE A 44 19.16 7.40 28.08
N ILE A 45 19.01 6.08 28.07
CA ILE A 45 17.74 5.37 27.99
C ILE A 45 17.11 5.43 29.39
N SER A 46 15.91 6.00 29.51
CA SER A 46 15.07 5.82 30.70
C SER A 46 13.98 4.82 30.36
N PHE A 47 14.08 3.63 30.96
CA PHE A 47 13.02 2.64 31.01
C PHE A 47 11.92 3.13 31.97
N ILE A 48 10.67 3.07 31.52
CA ILE A 48 9.51 3.09 32.41
C ILE A 48 8.90 1.69 32.33
N THR A 49 9.08 0.92 33.39
CA THR A 49 8.33 -0.29 33.72
C THR A 49 7.05 0.13 34.43
N CYS A 50 5.90 -0.32 33.95
CA CYS A 50 4.67 -0.33 34.74
C CYS A 50 4.30 -1.79 34.98
N ASP A 51 4.45 -2.21 36.23
CA ASP A 51 4.02 -3.52 36.74
C ASP A 51 2.49 -3.59 36.89
N GLU A 52 2.00 -4.82 36.75
CA GLU A 52 0.64 -5.31 36.99
C GLU A 52 0.15 -5.01 38.42
N LEU A 53 -1.15 -4.76 38.57
CA LEU A 53 -1.87 -5.03 39.81
C LEU A 53 -3.23 -5.66 39.50
N ASP A 54 -3.38 -6.89 39.98
CA ASP A 54 -4.63 -7.61 40.19
C ASP A 54 -5.61 -6.79 41.03
N GLU A 55 -6.90 -6.86 40.71
CA GLU A 55 -7.94 -6.76 41.73
C GLU A 55 -9.16 -7.62 41.36
N ASP A 56 -9.25 -8.72 42.10
CA ASP A 56 -10.35 -9.66 42.20
C ASP A 56 -11.55 -8.97 42.88
N SER A 57 -12.70 -8.89 42.23
CA SER A 57 -13.97 -8.66 42.94
C SER A 57 -15.15 -9.31 42.23
N THR A 58 -15.67 -10.32 42.91
CA THR A 58 -16.91 -11.04 42.63
C THR A 58 -18.10 -10.13 42.94
N LEU A 59 -18.94 -9.88 41.94
CA LEU A 59 -20.29 -9.35 42.15
C LEU A 59 -21.31 -10.26 41.46
N THR A 60 -22.03 -10.99 42.29
CA THR A 60 -23.22 -11.77 41.97
C THR A 60 -24.36 -10.82 41.58
N TYR A 61 -24.94 -11.02 40.39
CA TYR A 61 -26.18 -10.34 40.00
C TYR A 61 -27.31 -11.35 39.87
N GLN A 62 -28.39 -11.08 40.59
CA GLN A 62 -29.59 -11.92 40.70
C GLN A 62 -30.39 -11.94 39.39
N GLN A 63 -30.97 -13.11 39.12
CA GLN A 63 -31.91 -13.38 38.04
C GLN A 63 -33.18 -12.54 38.15
N GLY A 64 -33.58 -11.91 37.04
CA GLY A 64 -34.93 -11.40 36.81
C GLY A 64 -35.48 -11.98 35.50
N THR A 65 -36.61 -12.66 35.59
CA THR A 65 -37.36 -13.28 34.49
C THR A 65 -38.08 -12.24 33.62
N PRO A 66 -38.09 -12.39 32.28
CA PRO A 66 -39.09 -11.77 31.40
C PRO A 66 -40.19 -12.77 30.98
N PRO A 67 -41.38 -12.27 30.59
CA PRO A 67 -42.60 -13.08 30.42
C PRO A 67 -42.67 -13.84 29.08
N ALA A 68 -43.54 -14.86 29.09
CA ALA A 68 -43.84 -15.82 28.03
C ALA A 68 -44.59 -15.25 26.80
N PHE A 69 -44.75 -16.13 25.79
CA PHE A 69 -45.51 -16.09 24.50
C PHE A 69 -44.62 -15.91 23.25
N VAL A 70 -44.68 -16.69 22.16
CA VAL A 70 -45.64 -17.70 21.62
C VAL A 70 -44.84 -18.77 20.84
N GLU A 71 -45.13 -20.06 21.03
CA GLU A 71 -44.62 -21.17 20.21
C GLU A 71 -45.29 -21.20 18.83
N TRP A 72 -44.49 -21.31 17.76
CA TRP A 72 -44.97 -21.61 16.42
C TRP A 72 -44.65 -23.07 16.07
N HIS A 73 -45.69 -23.89 15.99
CA HIS A 73 -45.64 -25.27 15.49
C HIS A 73 -45.89 -25.30 13.97
N PRO A 74 -45.00 -25.89 13.17
CA PRO A 74 -45.38 -26.46 11.88
C PRO A 74 -45.84 -27.92 12.06
N GLN A 75 -46.99 -28.19 11.47
CA GLN A 75 -47.75 -29.45 11.54
C GLN A 75 -47.08 -30.58 10.73
N ASN A 76 -47.19 -31.79 11.30
CA ASN A 76 -47.21 -33.13 10.70
C ASN A 76 -46.93 -33.25 9.19
N ALA A 77 -45.72 -33.71 8.85
CA ALA A 77 -45.47 -34.44 7.61
C ALA A 77 -45.41 -35.94 7.92
N THR A 78 -46.34 -36.67 7.32
CA THR A 78 -46.50 -38.12 7.40
C THR A 78 -45.27 -38.87 6.87
N THR A 79 -44.81 -39.85 7.64
CA THR A 79 -43.79 -40.82 7.27
C THR A 79 -44.34 -41.83 6.26
N GLU A 80 -43.88 -41.78 5.01
CA GLU A 80 -43.88 -42.92 4.11
C GLU A 80 -42.43 -43.39 3.92
N ALA A 81 -42.17 -44.63 4.33
CA ALA A 81 -40.90 -45.30 4.17
C ALA A 81 -40.74 -45.76 2.71
N SER A 82 -39.96 -45.01 1.92
CA SER A 82 -39.48 -45.47 0.61
C SER A 82 -38.03 -45.95 0.74
N SER A 83 -37.81 -47.20 0.33
CA SER A 83 -36.56 -47.95 0.30
C SER A 83 -35.34 -47.16 -0.17
N VAL A 84 -34.27 -47.28 0.61
CA VAL A 84 -32.90 -46.82 0.35
C VAL A 84 -32.42 -47.31 -1.01
N ASN A 85 -32.14 -46.40 -1.94
CA ASN A 85 -31.28 -46.66 -3.08
C ASN A 85 -29.92 -46.02 -2.78
N SER A 86 -28.97 -46.85 -2.35
CA SER A 86 -27.61 -46.46 -1.99
C SER A 86 -26.79 -46.21 -3.26
N ASN A 87 -26.98 -45.05 -3.88
CA ASN A 87 -26.02 -44.45 -4.79
C ASN A 87 -25.93 -42.96 -4.43
N SER A 88 -25.31 -42.69 -3.27
CA SER A 88 -24.79 -41.36 -2.99
C SER A 88 -23.65 -41.09 -3.99
N PRO A 89 -23.71 -40.03 -4.81
CA PRO A 89 -22.57 -39.65 -5.62
C PRO A 89 -21.37 -39.44 -4.69
N GLU A 90 -20.21 -40.03 -5.03
CA GLU A 90 -18.95 -39.80 -4.32
C GLU A 90 -18.82 -38.30 -4.05
N ARG A 91 -18.80 -37.91 -2.78
CA ARG A 91 -18.59 -36.53 -2.37
C ARG A 91 -17.16 -36.20 -2.74
N LYS A 92 -16.96 -35.62 -3.94
CA LYS A 92 -15.68 -35.10 -4.39
C LYS A 92 -15.13 -34.23 -3.26
N GLU A 93 -14.04 -34.68 -2.63
CA GLU A 93 -13.43 -33.91 -1.55
C GLU A 93 -13.07 -32.54 -2.11
N ARG A 94 -13.42 -31.49 -1.37
CA ARG A 94 -13.19 -30.11 -1.81
C ARG A 94 -11.91 -29.61 -1.18
N ASP A 95 -11.15 -28.85 -1.95
CA ASP A 95 -9.97 -28.15 -1.45
C ASP A 95 -10.33 -27.22 -0.29
N GLU A 96 -9.39 -27.06 0.63
CA GLU A 96 -9.55 -26.30 1.87
C GLU A 96 -8.82 -24.95 1.76
N LEU A 97 -9.51 -23.84 1.96
CA LEU A 97 -8.89 -22.52 2.06
C LEU A 97 -8.28 -22.37 3.47
N LEU A 98 -6.99 -22.04 3.55
CA LEU A 98 -6.23 -21.95 4.81
C LEU A 98 -5.96 -20.52 5.26
N MET A 99 -5.68 -19.64 4.30
CA MET A 99 -5.27 -18.26 4.56
C MET A 99 -5.57 -17.38 3.34
N VAL A 100 -5.91 -16.12 3.59
CA VAL A 100 -6.08 -15.10 2.56
C VAL A 100 -5.25 -13.88 2.93
N HIS A 101 -4.53 -13.34 1.96
CA HIS A 101 -3.97 -11.99 1.99
C HIS A 101 -4.77 -11.11 1.03
N ALA A 102 -5.45 -10.09 1.55
CA ALA A 102 -6.19 -9.11 0.77
C ALA A 102 -5.49 -7.75 0.81
N ILE A 103 -5.18 -7.18 -0.35
CA ILE A 103 -4.48 -5.90 -0.48
C ILE A 103 -5.33 -5.00 -1.34
N TRP A 104 -5.70 -3.82 -0.86
CA TRP A 104 -6.51 -2.89 -1.66
C TRP A 104 -5.95 -1.48 -1.68
N ARG A 105 -6.25 -0.79 -2.78
CA ARG A 105 -6.11 0.66 -2.86
C ARG A 105 -7.24 1.32 -2.06
N HIS A 106 -6.93 2.42 -1.38
CA HIS A 106 -7.95 3.29 -0.80
C HIS A 106 -9.05 3.69 -1.82
N GLY A 107 -10.20 4.12 -1.32
CA GLY A 107 -11.28 4.61 -2.19
C GLY A 107 -11.03 5.99 -2.76
N ASP A 108 -12.03 6.54 -3.44
CA ASP A 108 -12.06 7.91 -3.95
C ASP A 108 -11.76 9.00 -2.90
N ARG A 109 -10.96 9.99 -3.30
CA ARG A 109 -10.41 11.02 -2.41
C ARG A 109 -10.36 12.39 -3.08
N THR A 110 -10.15 13.41 -2.26
CA THR A 110 -9.79 14.75 -2.74
C THR A 110 -8.36 14.77 -3.31
N PRO A 111 -7.99 15.81 -4.09
CA PRO A 111 -6.61 15.97 -4.55
C PRO A 111 -5.63 16.00 -3.37
N ILE A 112 -4.44 15.46 -3.57
CA ILE A 112 -3.32 15.62 -2.61
C ILE A 112 -2.95 17.10 -2.57
N SER A 113 -2.68 17.70 -3.72
CA SER A 113 -2.58 19.13 -3.87
C SER A 113 -3.06 19.50 -5.26
N THR A 114 -3.06 20.79 -5.58
CA THR A 114 -3.37 21.29 -6.92
C THR A 114 -2.33 22.32 -7.37
N TYR A 115 -2.45 22.79 -8.61
CA TYR A 115 -1.60 23.82 -9.20
C TYR A 115 -2.11 25.24 -8.89
N PRO A 116 -1.22 26.26 -8.84
CA PRO A 116 -1.56 27.61 -8.39
C PRO A 116 -2.75 28.29 -9.07
N THR A 117 -2.96 28.05 -10.36
CA THR A 117 -4.04 28.68 -11.15
C THR A 117 -5.33 27.85 -11.21
N ASP A 118 -5.38 26.71 -10.53
CA ASP A 118 -6.60 25.92 -10.44
C ASP A 118 -7.70 26.71 -9.72
N PRO A 119 -8.90 26.88 -10.31
CA PRO A 119 -10.02 27.50 -9.61
C PRO A 119 -10.52 26.72 -8.39
N HIS A 120 -10.23 25.41 -8.27
CA HIS A 120 -10.72 24.54 -7.19
C HIS A 120 -9.66 24.23 -6.12
N GLN A 121 -9.14 25.30 -5.50
CA GLN A 121 -8.21 25.22 -4.36
C GLN A 121 -8.80 24.47 -3.16
N GLU A 122 -8.00 24.26 -2.11
CA GLU A 122 -8.35 23.45 -0.93
C GLU A 122 -9.73 23.78 -0.34
N GLU A 123 -10.11 25.06 -0.29
CA GLU A 123 -11.38 25.54 0.25
C GLU A 123 -12.61 25.05 -0.54
N SER A 124 -12.39 24.62 -1.79
CA SER A 124 -13.41 24.01 -2.64
C SER A 124 -13.75 22.57 -2.25
N TRP A 125 -13.00 21.99 -1.31
CA TRP A 125 -13.12 20.61 -0.87
C TRP A 125 -13.57 20.58 0.61
N PRO A 126 -14.79 20.10 0.92
CA PRO A 126 -15.33 20.14 2.28
C PRO A 126 -14.47 19.45 3.36
N GLN A 127 -13.66 18.47 2.97
CA GLN A 127 -12.76 17.74 3.87
C GLN A 127 -11.29 18.16 3.72
N GLY A 128 -11.03 19.27 3.02
CA GLY A 128 -9.70 19.69 2.61
C GLY A 128 -9.05 18.74 1.60
N THR A 129 -7.77 18.97 1.34
CA THR A 129 -6.94 18.11 0.49
C THR A 129 -6.49 16.83 1.23
N HIS A 130 -5.98 15.84 0.50
CA HIS A 130 -5.47 14.56 1.02
C HIS A 130 -6.48 13.64 1.74
N SER A 131 -7.75 14.01 1.78
CA SER A 131 -8.79 13.33 2.57
C SER A 131 -9.60 12.34 1.74
N GLN A 132 -10.02 11.24 2.36
CA GLN A 132 -10.98 10.30 1.78
C GLN A 132 -12.32 11.01 1.60
N PHE A 133 -12.99 10.83 0.46
CA PHE A 133 -14.32 11.41 0.28
C PHE A 133 -15.44 10.41 0.64
N ASN A 134 -16.66 10.89 0.82
CA ASN A 134 -17.83 10.05 1.12
C ASN A 134 -18.03 8.94 0.08
N LEU A 135 -17.78 9.26 -1.20
CA LEU A 135 -17.81 8.30 -2.28
C LEU A 135 -16.82 7.15 -2.04
N GLY A 136 -15.59 7.46 -1.64
CA GLY A 136 -14.59 6.43 -1.40
C GLY A 136 -14.85 5.56 -0.17
N MET A 137 -15.46 6.12 0.89
CA MET A 137 -15.99 5.30 1.99
C MET A 137 -17.08 4.34 1.50
N ALA A 138 -18.01 4.82 0.66
CA ALA A 138 -19.06 3.98 0.08
C ALA A 138 -18.50 2.87 -0.82
N GLN A 139 -17.49 3.19 -1.65
CA GLN A 139 -16.79 2.19 -2.47
C GLN A 139 -16.11 1.11 -1.62
N GLN A 140 -15.48 1.48 -0.51
CA GLN A 140 -14.86 0.52 0.41
C GLN A 140 -15.89 -0.32 1.17
N VAL A 141 -17.04 0.25 1.55
CA VAL A 141 -18.17 -0.54 2.07
C VAL A 141 -18.62 -1.58 1.04
N GLN A 142 -18.68 -1.20 -0.24
CA GLN A 142 -19.06 -2.14 -1.30
C GLN A 142 -18.01 -3.25 -1.47
N LEU A 143 -16.72 -2.92 -1.50
CA LEU A 143 -15.65 -3.92 -1.50
C LEU A 143 -15.73 -4.85 -0.28
N GLY A 144 -16.01 -4.30 0.90
CA GLY A 144 -16.21 -5.08 2.13
C GLY A 144 -17.39 -6.05 2.02
N LYS A 145 -18.50 -5.63 1.41
CA LYS A 145 -19.65 -6.53 1.14
C LYS A 145 -19.28 -7.64 0.16
N PHE A 146 -18.53 -7.32 -0.88
CA PHE A 146 -18.01 -8.33 -1.83
C PHE A 146 -17.14 -9.37 -1.10
N LEU A 147 -16.21 -8.92 -0.25
CA LEU A 147 -15.31 -9.79 0.53
C LEU A 147 -16.09 -10.63 1.55
N ARG A 148 -17.12 -10.07 2.20
CA ARG A 148 -18.04 -10.82 3.07
C ARG A 148 -18.73 -11.93 2.29
N LYS A 149 -19.33 -11.61 1.15
CA LYS A 149 -20.04 -12.59 0.32
C LYS A 149 -19.13 -13.75 -0.03
N ARG A 150 -17.90 -13.47 -0.48
CA ARG A 150 -16.93 -14.50 -0.83
C ARG A 150 -16.48 -15.33 0.38
N TYR A 151 -15.95 -14.67 1.42
CA TYR A 151 -15.23 -15.38 2.49
C TYR A 151 -16.10 -15.85 3.64
N MET A 152 -17.30 -15.28 3.82
CA MET A 152 -18.26 -15.73 4.85
C MET A 152 -19.38 -16.54 4.22
N ASP A 153 -20.04 -16.01 3.19
CA ASP A 153 -21.29 -16.61 2.71
C ASP A 153 -21.05 -17.77 1.72
N GLU A 154 -20.13 -17.60 0.77
CA GLU A 154 -19.87 -18.59 -0.30
C GLU A 154 -18.86 -19.67 0.14
N LEU A 155 -17.77 -19.26 0.81
CA LEU A 155 -16.68 -20.17 1.21
C LEU A 155 -16.78 -20.65 2.67
N ASN A 156 -17.63 -20.02 3.51
CA ASN A 156 -17.74 -20.31 4.94
C ASN A 156 -16.36 -20.37 5.64
N PHE A 157 -15.46 -19.48 5.24
CA PHE A 157 -14.07 -19.45 5.70
C PHE A 157 -13.92 -18.58 6.96
N LEU A 158 -14.49 -17.38 6.93
CA LEU A 158 -14.54 -16.45 8.05
C LEU A 158 -15.86 -16.56 8.81
N SER A 159 -15.80 -16.34 10.12
CA SER A 159 -17.01 -16.29 10.95
C SER A 159 -17.91 -15.13 10.52
N PRO A 160 -19.25 -15.30 10.54
CA PRO A 160 -20.19 -14.23 10.18
C PRO A 160 -20.17 -13.04 11.17
N ARG A 161 -19.62 -13.27 12.37
CA ARG A 161 -19.33 -12.26 13.40
C ARG A 161 -17.82 -12.06 13.52
N TYR A 162 -17.41 -10.85 13.89
CA TYR A 162 -16.00 -10.54 14.06
C TYR A 162 -15.37 -11.39 15.17
N ARG A 163 -14.20 -11.95 14.87
CA ARG A 163 -13.36 -12.67 15.84
C ARG A 163 -11.94 -12.16 15.73
N ALA A 164 -11.42 -11.60 16.83
CA ALA A 164 -10.10 -10.97 16.86
C ALA A 164 -8.94 -11.92 16.53
N ASN A 165 -9.13 -13.23 16.68
CA ASN A 165 -8.14 -14.22 16.35
C ASN A 165 -8.25 -14.77 14.92
N GLU A 166 -9.27 -14.40 14.13
CA GLU A 166 -9.40 -14.84 12.73
C GLU A 166 -8.84 -13.83 11.73
N ILE A 167 -8.67 -12.57 12.13
CA ILE A 167 -8.42 -11.45 11.23
C ILE A 167 -7.32 -10.55 11.76
N TYR A 168 -6.45 -10.10 10.86
CA TYR A 168 -5.43 -9.11 11.15
C TYR A 168 -5.38 -8.05 10.03
N ILE A 169 -5.77 -6.82 10.36
CA ILE A 169 -5.81 -5.70 9.41
C ILE A 169 -4.65 -4.75 9.66
N THR A 170 -3.95 -4.40 8.59
CA THR A 170 -2.92 -3.38 8.58
C THR A 170 -3.26 -2.29 7.56
N SER A 171 -2.73 -1.09 7.78
CA SER A 171 -2.83 0.01 6.84
C SER A 171 -1.58 0.86 6.87
N THR A 172 -1.23 1.46 5.73
CA THR A 172 -0.27 2.56 5.72
C THR A 172 -0.80 3.72 6.58
N ASP A 173 0.10 4.47 7.21
CA ASP A 173 -0.24 5.59 8.10
C ASP A 173 -0.65 6.84 7.32
N THR A 174 -1.80 6.75 6.64
CA THR A 174 -2.47 7.89 5.99
C THR A 174 -3.96 7.87 6.28
N ASN A 175 -4.58 9.04 6.44
CA ASN A 175 -6.02 9.14 6.75
C ASN A 175 -6.88 8.35 5.76
N ARG A 176 -6.59 8.45 4.46
CA ARG A 176 -7.37 7.78 3.40
C ARG A 176 -7.31 6.26 3.46
N THR A 177 -6.15 5.68 3.80
CA THR A 177 -5.99 4.23 3.88
C THR A 177 -6.58 3.68 5.17
N ILE A 178 -6.41 4.37 6.29
CA ILE A 178 -7.01 3.99 7.59
C ILE A 178 -8.54 4.07 7.52
N GLN A 179 -9.10 5.17 7.00
CA GLN A 179 -10.55 5.31 6.82
C GLN A 179 -11.10 4.28 5.83
N SER A 180 -10.36 3.98 4.75
CA SER A 180 -10.72 2.91 3.82
C SER A 180 -10.78 1.54 4.51
N ALA A 181 -9.84 1.23 5.40
CA ALA A 181 -9.84 -0.03 6.16
C ALA A 181 -11.09 -0.14 7.06
N TYR A 182 -11.42 0.93 7.80
CA TYR A 182 -12.64 0.95 8.62
C TYR A 182 -13.91 0.81 7.78
N ALA A 183 -14.03 1.55 6.67
CA ALA A 183 -15.17 1.46 5.78
C ALA A 183 -15.33 0.06 5.16
N ASN A 184 -14.21 -0.60 4.82
CA ASN A 184 -14.20 -1.98 4.36
C ASN A 184 -14.73 -2.94 5.45
N MET A 185 -14.26 -2.78 6.70
CA MET A 185 -14.74 -3.59 7.83
C MET A 185 -16.21 -3.34 8.16
N VAL A 186 -16.72 -2.12 7.94
CA VAL A 186 -18.16 -1.83 8.00
C VAL A 186 -18.92 -2.70 6.99
N GLY A 187 -18.45 -2.74 5.74
CA GLY A 187 -19.01 -3.62 4.71
C GLY A 187 -18.95 -5.10 5.08
N MET A 188 -17.90 -5.54 5.78
CA MET A 188 -17.72 -6.94 6.15
C MET A 188 -18.52 -7.39 7.37
N TYR A 189 -18.59 -6.58 8.43
CA TYR A 189 -19.05 -7.03 9.76
C TYR A 189 -20.24 -6.26 10.34
N SER A 190 -20.55 -5.06 9.84
CA SER A 190 -21.65 -4.27 10.41
C SER A 190 -23.03 -4.77 9.97
N TYR A 191 -23.13 -5.46 8.83
CA TYR A 191 -24.37 -6.06 8.37
C TYR A 191 -24.80 -7.24 9.25
N ASN A 192 -26.04 -7.23 9.74
CA ASN A 192 -26.61 -8.21 10.68
C ASN A 192 -25.81 -8.37 12.00
N SER A 193 -25.07 -7.34 12.40
CA SER A 193 -24.42 -7.30 13.71
C SER A 193 -25.45 -7.25 14.84
N THR A 194 -25.11 -7.85 15.97
CA THR A 194 -26.00 -8.02 17.13
C THR A 194 -25.65 -7.03 18.23
N TRP A 195 -26.63 -6.22 18.64
CA TRP A 195 -26.55 -5.28 19.76
C TRP A 195 -26.21 -6.00 21.07
N GLY A 196 -25.27 -5.45 21.86
CA GLY A 196 -24.80 -6.03 23.12
C GLY A 196 -23.87 -7.24 22.98
N VAL A 197 -23.56 -7.67 21.74
CA VAL A 197 -22.64 -8.78 21.46
C VAL A 197 -21.48 -8.33 20.57
N ASP A 198 -21.79 -7.79 19.40
CA ASP A 198 -20.78 -7.36 18.43
C ASP A 198 -20.36 -5.89 18.65
N TYR A 199 -21.17 -5.12 19.38
CA TYR A 199 -20.90 -3.73 19.77
C TYR A 199 -21.67 -3.35 21.05
N THR A 200 -21.26 -2.25 21.67
CA THR A 200 -21.82 -1.74 22.95
C THR A 200 -23.25 -1.23 22.80
N ASP A 201 -23.96 -1.18 23.93
CA ASP A 201 -25.37 -0.82 24.04
C ASP A 201 -25.65 0.64 24.40
N ILE A 202 -24.62 1.49 24.47
CA ILE A 202 -24.79 2.92 24.76
C ILE A 202 -25.46 3.66 23.59
N VAL A 203 -26.27 4.67 23.92
CA VAL A 203 -27.01 5.49 22.94
C VAL A 203 -26.10 6.25 21.97
N ASP A 204 -24.90 6.63 22.43
CA ASP A 204 -23.93 7.38 21.64
C ASP A 204 -23.17 6.49 20.63
N TRP A 205 -23.33 5.16 20.70
CA TRP A 205 -22.65 4.26 19.78
C TRP A 205 -23.40 4.16 18.45
N PRO A 206 -22.72 4.29 17.29
CA PRO A 206 -23.38 4.14 16.00
C PRO A 206 -23.98 2.74 15.83
N SER A 207 -25.30 2.67 15.64
CA SER A 207 -26.00 1.40 15.49
C SER A 207 -25.39 0.54 14.38
N GLY A 208 -25.03 -0.70 14.73
CA GLY A 208 -24.46 -1.69 13.82
C GLY A 208 -22.96 -1.55 13.56
N TYR A 209 -22.29 -0.51 14.06
CA TYR A 209 -20.85 -0.35 13.87
C TYR A 209 -20.08 -1.34 14.74
N VAL A 210 -19.37 -2.27 14.10
CA VAL A 210 -18.48 -3.24 14.75
C VAL A 210 -17.03 -2.71 14.72
N PRO A 211 -16.40 -2.45 15.87
CA PRO A 211 -15.06 -1.90 15.90
C PRO A 211 -14.03 -3.01 15.62
N VAL A 212 -13.47 -3.01 14.41
CA VAL A 212 -12.37 -3.91 14.02
C VAL A 212 -11.04 -3.15 14.09
N PRO A 213 -10.04 -3.62 14.86
CA PRO A 213 -8.74 -2.96 14.96
C PRO A 213 -8.00 -2.90 13.61
N VAL A 214 -7.45 -1.72 13.31
CA VAL A 214 -6.57 -1.48 12.16
C VAL A 214 -5.19 -1.08 12.70
N HIS A 215 -4.19 -1.90 12.43
CA HIS A 215 -2.82 -1.64 12.84
C HIS A 215 -2.08 -0.81 11.78
N THR A 216 -1.10 -0.03 12.20
CA THR A 216 -0.28 0.77 11.29
C THR A 216 1.18 0.79 11.72
N TYR A 217 2.05 1.05 10.76
CA TYR A 217 3.46 1.37 10.99
C TYR A 217 3.64 2.86 10.73
N GLU A 218 4.53 3.51 11.47
CA GLU A 218 4.89 4.92 11.19
C GLU A 218 5.18 5.11 9.69
N PHE A 219 4.54 6.11 9.06
CA PHE A 219 4.52 6.28 7.60
C PHE A 219 5.88 6.15 6.91
N ARG A 220 6.94 6.72 7.51
CA ARG A 220 8.31 6.70 6.96
C ARG A 220 9.04 5.38 7.17
N LYS A 221 8.60 4.58 8.13
CA LYS A 221 9.18 3.28 8.48
C LYS A 221 8.31 2.11 8.06
N ASP A 222 7.20 2.38 7.36
CA ASP A 222 6.33 1.34 6.85
C ASP A 222 7.17 0.42 5.95
N PRO A 223 7.41 -0.82 6.41
CA PRO A 223 8.32 -1.70 5.73
C PRO A 223 7.71 -2.30 4.46
N VAL A 224 6.38 -2.23 4.29
CA VAL A 224 5.61 -3.18 3.48
C VAL A 224 4.59 -2.45 2.60
N GLY A 225 3.81 -1.55 3.20
CA GLY A 225 2.69 -0.88 2.56
C GLY A 225 3.06 0.38 1.79
N HIS A 226 4.21 0.97 2.07
CA HIS A 226 4.69 2.17 1.41
C HIS A 226 5.82 1.83 0.42
N ALA A 227 5.43 1.39 -0.79
CA ALA A 227 6.35 0.91 -1.83
C ALA A 227 7.48 1.92 -2.18
N ARG A 228 7.23 3.24 -2.04
CA ARG A 228 8.21 4.31 -2.30
C ARG A 228 8.65 5.03 -1.01
N SER A 229 8.84 4.26 0.06
CA SER A 229 9.24 4.82 1.35
C SER A 229 10.54 5.62 1.27
N ALA A 230 10.51 6.83 1.85
CA ALA A 230 11.68 7.69 1.95
C ALA A 230 12.83 7.08 2.79
N ALA A 231 12.55 6.02 3.56
CA ALA A 231 13.57 5.27 4.29
C ALA A 231 14.41 4.33 3.42
N CYS A 232 14.19 4.30 2.09
CA CYS A 232 14.94 3.48 1.16
C CYS A 232 15.71 4.32 0.12
N PRO A 233 16.91 4.85 0.46
CA PRO A 233 17.72 5.69 -0.43
C PRO A 233 17.96 5.10 -1.82
N ARG A 234 18.18 3.77 -1.91
CA ARG A 234 18.38 3.05 -3.17
C ARG A 234 17.23 3.23 -4.17
N THR A 235 15.99 3.42 -3.71
CA THR A 235 14.84 3.67 -4.60
C THR A 235 15.02 4.98 -5.37
N PHE A 236 15.50 6.03 -4.71
CA PHE A 236 15.76 7.32 -5.36
C PHE A 236 16.95 7.24 -6.32
N GLU A 237 17.98 6.47 -5.97
CA GLU A 237 19.11 6.21 -6.87
C GLU A 237 18.65 5.51 -8.15
N LEU A 238 17.78 4.49 -8.03
CA LEU A 238 17.18 3.81 -9.18
C LEU A 238 16.31 4.75 -10.01
N PHE A 239 15.45 5.57 -9.40
CA PHE A 239 14.65 6.55 -10.13
C PHE A 239 15.51 7.59 -10.84
N ASP A 240 16.56 8.10 -10.23
CA ASP A 240 17.49 9.00 -10.90
C ASP A 240 18.13 8.32 -12.13
N LEU A 241 18.57 7.07 -12.01
CA LEU A 241 19.08 6.30 -13.14
C LEU A 241 18.04 6.07 -14.24
N THR A 242 16.75 5.89 -13.90
CA THR A 242 15.70 5.77 -14.93
C THR A 242 15.65 7.01 -15.83
N THR A 243 15.87 8.21 -15.28
CA THR A 243 15.89 9.47 -16.05
C THR A 243 17.04 9.56 -17.05
N ARG A 244 18.07 8.72 -16.89
CA ARG A 244 19.26 8.68 -17.75
C ARG A 244 19.12 7.68 -18.91
N THR A 245 18.07 6.87 -18.92
CA THR A 245 17.76 5.92 -20.01
C THR A 245 17.36 6.66 -21.29
N MET A 246 17.55 6.04 -22.44
CA MET A 246 17.17 6.65 -23.72
C MET A 246 15.66 6.80 -23.83
N GLU A 247 14.92 5.83 -23.30
CA GLU A 247 13.45 5.76 -23.29
C GLU A 247 12.87 6.92 -22.48
N TYR A 248 13.37 7.17 -21.27
CA TYR A 248 12.92 8.30 -20.45
C TYR A 248 13.28 9.64 -21.11
N ARG A 249 14.51 9.78 -21.62
CA ARG A 249 14.95 11.01 -22.30
C ARG A 249 14.10 11.32 -23.52
N ALA A 250 13.74 10.31 -24.32
CA ALA A 250 12.86 10.48 -25.46
C ALA A 250 11.46 10.99 -25.04
N VAL A 251 10.89 10.48 -23.95
CA VAL A 251 9.62 11.01 -23.39
C VAL A 251 9.80 12.45 -22.91
N ASN A 252 10.89 12.75 -22.22
CA ASN A 252 11.17 14.10 -21.73
C ASN A 252 11.34 15.11 -22.86
N GLU A 253 12.06 14.76 -23.93
CA GLU A 253 12.26 15.60 -25.12
C GLU A 253 10.96 15.79 -25.90
N SER A 254 10.23 14.71 -26.18
CA SER A 254 8.98 14.77 -26.95
C SER A 254 7.83 15.46 -26.23
N SER A 255 7.85 15.52 -24.90
CA SER A 255 6.84 16.22 -24.09
C SER A 255 7.21 17.66 -23.74
N PHE A 256 8.42 18.12 -24.07
CA PHE A 256 8.95 19.41 -23.62
C PHE A 256 8.04 20.60 -23.93
N GLU A 257 7.63 20.76 -25.19
CA GLU A 257 6.79 21.88 -25.62
C GLU A 257 5.42 21.88 -24.93
N LEU A 258 4.82 20.69 -24.79
CA LEU A 258 3.55 20.53 -24.07
C LEU A 258 3.71 20.94 -22.61
N LEU A 259 4.73 20.44 -21.92
CA LEU A 259 4.95 20.72 -20.51
C LEU A 259 5.33 22.18 -20.24
N GLN A 260 6.02 22.84 -21.18
CA GLN A 260 6.23 24.29 -21.12
C GLN A 260 4.90 25.04 -21.17
N LYS A 261 4.01 24.69 -22.10
CA LYS A 261 2.67 25.28 -22.19
C LYS A 261 1.84 25.01 -20.94
N VAL A 262 1.89 23.79 -20.40
CA VAL A 262 1.23 23.45 -19.13
C VAL A 262 1.78 24.30 -17.99
N SER A 263 3.09 24.56 -17.96
CA SER A 263 3.73 25.37 -16.92
C SER A 263 3.19 26.80 -16.91
N GLU A 264 3.05 27.41 -18.10
CA GLU A 264 2.49 28.76 -18.26
C GLU A 264 1.05 28.83 -17.75
N TYR A 265 0.22 27.84 -18.09
CA TYR A 265 -1.17 27.80 -17.65
C TYR A 265 -1.35 27.47 -16.17
N ALA A 266 -0.55 26.52 -15.65
CA ALA A 266 -0.61 26.07 -14.26
C ALA A 266 -0.05 27.12 -13.28
N GLY A 267 0.73 28.09 -13.77
CA GLY A 267 1.42 29.08 -12.94
C GLY A 267 2.57 28.49 -12.11
N MET A 268 3.11 27.35 -12.52
CA MET A 268 4.25 26.69 -11.88
C MET A 268 5.06 25.88 -12.89
N PRO A 269 6.35 25.62 -12.66
CA PRO A 269 7.11 24.70 -13.50
C PRO A 269 6.50 23.29 -13.45
N VAL A 270 6.10 22.80 -14.61
CA VAL A 270 5.60 21.42 -14.82
C VAL A 270 6.63 20.67 -15.67
N THR A 271 7.08 19.53 -15.15
CA THR A 271 8.07 18.64 -15.74
C THR A 271 7.56 17.20 -15.70
N THR A 272 8.32 16.28 -16.29
CA THR A 272 8.09 14.83 -16.18
C THR A 272 8.01 14.35 -14.72
N ALA A 273 8.61 15.06 -13.76
CA ALA A 273 8.59 14.69 -12.36
C ALA A 273 7.27 15.03 -11.63
N ASN A 274 6.51 16.03 -12.09
CA ASN A 274 5.33 16.54 -11.37
C ASN A 274 4.07 16.72 -12.23
N LEU A 275 4.08 16.40 -13.51
CA LEU A 275 2.88 16.52 -14.38
C LEU A 275 1.67 15.72 -13.87
N TRP A 276 1.92 14.65 -13.11
CA TRP A 276 0.89 13.83 -12.48
C TRP A 276 -0.03 14.65 -11.58
N LEU A 277 0.46 15.75 -10.99
CA LEU A 277 -0.32 16.68 -10.17
C LEU A 277 -1.48 17.27 -10.96
N VAL A 278 -1.20 17.78 -12.17
CA VAL A 278 -2.20 18.39 -13.04
C VAL A 278 -3.18 17.33 -13.55
N ALA A 279 -2.66 16.20 -14.03
CA ALA A 279 -3.51 15.10 -14.52
C ALA A 279 -4.44 14.57 -13.41
N GLU A 280 -3.92 14.35 -12.20
CA GLU A 280 -4.72 13.88 -11.08
C GLU A 280 -5.78 14.89 -10.65
N THR A 281 -5.43 16.17 -10.56
CA THR A 281 -6.36 17.25 -10.20
C THR A 281 -7.56 17.24 -11.13
N VAL A 282 -7.31 17.27 -12.45
CA VAL A 282 -8.37 17.27 -13.47
C VAL A 282 -9.23 16.02 -13.38
N ARG A 283 -8.63 14.84 -13.14
CA ARG A 283 -9.37 13.58 -12.98
C ARG A 283 -10.32 13.64 -11.79
N ILE A 284 -9.84 14.11 -10.63
CA ILE A 284 -10.62 14.17 -9.40
C ILE A 284 -11.72 15.21 -9.51
N GLU A 285 -11.44 16.40 -10.05
CA GLU A 285 -12.49 17.40 -10.28
C GLU A 285 -13.63 16.86 -11.12
N ARG A 286 -13.32 16.20 -12.24
CA ARG A 286 -14.32 15.57 -13.11
C ARG A 286 -15.16 14.53 -12.35
N SER A 287 -14.54 13.67 -11.56
CA SER A 287 -15.27 12.64 -10.81
C SER A 287 -16.16 13.21 -9.70
N HIS A 288 -15.88 14.45 -9.27
CA HIS A 288 -16.67 15.17 -8.26
C HIS A 288 -17.59 16.25 -8.86
N GLY A 289 -17.83 16.21 -10.17
CA GLY A 289 -18.74 17.15 -10.85
C GLY A 289 -18.25 18.60 -10.87
N LYS A 290 -16.98 18.84 -10.53
CA LYS A 290 -16.33 20.13 -10.70
C LYS A 290 -15.90 20.28 -12.16
N ARG A 291 -15.81 21.52 -12.62
CA ARG A 291 -15.36 21.84 -13.98
C ARG A 291 -13.90 22.30 -13.94
N PRO A 292 -12.95 21.49 -14.42
CA PRO A 292 -11.58 21.93 -14.63
C PRO A 292 -11.54 23.06 -15.67
N PRO A 293 -10.49 23.90 -15.67
CA PRO A 293 -10.24 24.85 -16.75
C PRO A 293 -10.28 24.18 -18.13
N ASP A 294 -10.78 24.89 -19.14
CA ASP A 294 -10.94 24.33 -20.49
C ASP A 294 -9.60 23.83 -21.06
N TRP A 295 -8.51 24.61 -20.88
CA TRP A 295 -7.16 24.20 -21.29
C TRP A 295 -6.73 22.88 -20.64
N ALA A 296 -7.01 22.69 -19.35
CA ALA A 296 -6.60 21.52 -18.60
C ALA A 296 -7.42 20.30 -19.04
N SER A 297 -8.69 20.53 -19.37
CA SER A 297 -9.57 19.50 -19.91
C SER A 297 -9.16 19.01 -21.29
N GLU A 298 -8.70 19.91 -22.18
CA GLU A 298 -8.25 19.60 -23.53
C GLU A 298 -6.95 18.79 -23.55
N ILE A 299 -6.00 19.10 -22.67
CA ILE A 299 -4.70 18.43 -22.64
C ILE A 299 -4.66 17.18 -21.75
N TYR A 300 -5.70 16.94 -20.96
CA TYR A 300 -5.76 15.88 -19.95
C TYR A 300 -5.25 14.53 -20.43
N GLN A 301 -5.73 14.06 -21.59
CA GLN A 301 -5.37 12.73 -22.08
C GLN A 301 -3.88 12.63 -22.43
N GLN A 302 -3.29 13.68 -23.01
CA GLN A 302 -1.86 13.71 -23.31
C GLN A 302 -1.02 13.61 -22.02
N LEU A 303 -1.44 14.31 -20.95
CA LEU A 303 -0.78 14.19 -19.65
C LEU A 303 -0.94 12.80 -19.04
N VAL A 304 -2.11 12.17 -19.17
CA VAL A 304 -2.33 10.80 -18.71
C VAL A 304 -1.43 9.82 -19.45
N ASP A 305 -1.32 9.94 -20.78
CA ASP A 305 -0.51 9.03 -21.60
C ASP A 305 0.98 9.14 -21.26
N ILE A 306 1.50 10.37 -21.09
CA ILE A 306 2.87 10.60 -20.62
C ILE A 306 3.05 10.04 -19.22
N ASN A 307 2.13 10.34 -18.29
CA ASN A 307 2.23 9.86 -16.91
C ASN A 307 2.23 8.34 -16.84
N ASN A 308 1.41 7.65 -17.63
CA ASN A 308 1.37 6.20 -17.67
C ASN A 308 2.71 5.60 -18.14
N GLN A 309 3.35 6.18 -19.16
CA GLN A 309 4.69 5.76 -19.57
C GLN A 309 5.72 5.96 -18.46
N LEU A 310 5.69 7.10 -17.76
CA LEU A 310 6.59 7.38 -16.64
C LEU A 310 6.32 6.44 -15.44
N ILE A 311 5.08 6.04 -15.20
CA ILE A 311 4.72 5.04 -14.20
C ILE A 311 5.30 3.68 -14.59
N THR A 312 5.18 3.27 -15.85
CA THR A 312 5.78 2.04 -16.39
C THR A 312 7.29 2.03 -16.16
N PHE A 313 7.99 3.11 -16.47
CA PHE A 313 9.43 3.26 -16.21
C PHE A 313 9.76 3.18 -14.71
N HIS A 314 9.05 3.90 -13.85
CA HIS A 314 9.27 3.85 -12.41
C HIS A 314 8.87 2.52 -11.76
N SER A 315 8.19 1.62 -12.47
CA SER A 315 7.97 0.23 -12.07
C SER A 315 9.06 -0.72 -12.61
N GLY A 316 10.04 -0.22 -13.36
CA GLY A 316 11.12 -1.02 -13.96
C GLY A 316 10.74 -1.70 -15.27
N LEU A 317 9.64 -1.30 -15.89
CA LEU A 317 9.14 -1.86 -17.13
C LEU A 317 9.48 -0.94 -18.31
N GLY A 318 9.59 -1.52 -19.52
CA GLY A 318 9.74 -0.75 -20.75
C GLY A 318 11.06 0.01 -20.89
N MET A 319 12.11 -0.37 -20.16
CA MET A 319 13.43 0.26 -20.21
C MET A 319 14.53 -0.77 -20.45
N THR A 320 15.54 -0.37 -21.21
CA THR A 320 16.77 -1.15 -21.40
C THR A 320 17.67 -1.04 -20.16
N PRO A 321 18.36 -2.14 -19.75
CA PRO A 321 19.35 -2.08 -18.69
C PRO A 321 20.42 -1.00 -18.92
N LEU A 322 20.81 -0.29 -17.86
CA LEU A 322 21.80 0.79 -17.92
C LEU A 322 22.89 0.58 -16.86
N PHE A 323 24.17 0.70 -17.23
CA PHE A 323 25.31 0.47 -16.33
C PHE A 323 25.31 -0.89 -15.60
N GLY A 324 24.76 -1.92 -16.26
CA GLY A 324 24.61 -3.26 -15.69
C GLY A 324 23.41 -3.42 -14.74
N ILE A 325 22.57 -2.39 -14.59
CA ILE A 325 21.37 -2.40 -13.76
C ILE A 325 20.18 -2.89 -14.58
N ASP A 326 19.64 -4.05 -14.19
CA ASP A 326 18.35 -4.54 -14.66
C ASP A 326 17.23 -3.90 -13.84
N PHE A 327 16.59 -2.87 -14.40
CA PHE A 327 15.53 -2.13 -13.71
C PHE A 327 14.32 -3.00 -13.39
N LYS A 328 13.96 -3.96 -14.27
CA LYS A 328 12.81 -4.85 -14.02
C LYS A 328 13.06 -5.68 -12.77
N LYS A 329 14.29 -6.15 -12.57
CA LYS A 329 14.68 -6.88 -11.36
C LYS A 329 14.79 -5.97 -10.14
N GLU A 330 15.57 -4.90 -10.23
CA GLU A 330 15.92 -4.04 -9.08
C GLU A 330 14.70 -3.30 -8.53
N LEU A 331 13.87 -2.70 -9.40
CA LEU A 331 12.67 -1.99 -8.97
C LEU A 331 11.58 -2.94 -8.46
N ALA A 332 11.38 -4.10 -9.11
CA ALA A 332 10.46 -5.10 -8.58
C ALA A 332 10.88 -5.59 -7.19
N THR A 333 12.18 -5.83 -6.98
CA THR A 333 12.73 -6.27 -5.68
C THR A 333 12.49 -5.21 -4.61
N ILE A 334 12.83 -3.95 -4.88
CA ILE A 334 12.80 -2.89 -3.86
C ILE A 334 11.39 -2.39 -3.54
N LEU A 335 10.50 -2.33 -4.55
CA LEU A 335 9.16 -1.75 -4.41
C LEU A 335 8.12 -2.78 -3.94
N GLY A 336 8.13 -3.99 -4.53
CA GLY A 336 7.08 -5.01 -4.32
C GLY A 336 7.60 -6.33 -3.76
N GLY A 337 8.88 -6.64 -3.96
CA GLY A 337 9.51 -7.90 -3.60
C GLY A 337 9.39 -8.20 -2.11
N LYS A 338 9.63 -7.21 -1.25
CA LYS A 338 9.42 -7.36 0.20
C LYS A 338 8.00 -7.77 0.55
N PHE A 339 6.99 -7.09 0.01
CA PHE A 339 5.61 -7.37 0.37
C PHE A 339 5.20 -8.75 -0.13
N LEU A 340 5.58 -9.11 -1.36
CA LEU A 340 5.37 -10.45 -1.89
C LEU A 340 6.00 -11.53 -1.00
N TRP A 341 7.25 -11.33 -0.59
CA TRP A 341 7.98 -12.29 0.24
C TRP A 341 7.45 -12.40 1.66
N GLU A 342 6.95 -11.32 2.26
CA GLU A 342 6.27 -11.40 3.56
C GLU A 342 5.02 -12.28 3.49
N MET A 343 4.27 -12.21 2.37
CA MET A 343 3.10 -13.07 2.16
C MET A 343 3.50 -14.53 1.94
N ILE A 344 4.52 -14.78 1.11
CA ILE A 344 5.05 -16.13 0.85
C ILE A 344 5.55 -16.77 2.15
N GLU A 345 6.37 -16.06 2.91
CA GLU A 345 6.93 -16.54 4.18
C GLU A 345 5.82 -16.79 5.21
N ARG A 346 4.80 -15.93 5.27
CA ARG A 346 3.64 -16.15 6.16
C ARG A 346 2.83 -17.39 5.77
N MET A 347 2.60 -17.59 4.47
CA MET A 347 1.92 -18.79 3.96
C MET A 347 2.72 -20.06 4.29
N GLN A 348 4.05 -20.03 4.14
CA GLN A 348 4.94 -21.14 4.51
C GLN A 348 4.89 -21.42 6.02
N MET A 349 4.98 -20.38 6.85
CA MET A 349 4.84 -20.51 8.31
C MET A 349 3.48 -21.09 8.71
N LYS A 350 2.40 -20.72 8.00
CA LYS A 350 1.06 -21.26 8.24
C LYS A 350 1.02 -22.76 7.95
N VAL A 351 1.53 -23.20 6.80
CA VAL A 351 1.62 -24.63 6.44
C VAL A 351 2.44 -25.39 7.48
N ASP A 352 3.62 -24.89 7.85
CA ASP A 352 4.49 -25.50 8.85
C ASP A 352 3.80 -25.65 10.21
N CYS A 353 3.09 -24.62 10.66
CA CYS A 353 2.38 -24.64 11.93
C CYS A 353 1.20 -25.62 11.94
N LEU A 354 0.47 -25.74 10.82
CA LEU A 354 -0.61 -26.72 10.66
C LEU A 354 -0.06 -28.16 10.64
N GLN A 355 1.06 -28.39 9.93
CA GLN A 355 1.71 -29.70 9.87
C GLN A 355 2.25 -30.12 11.25
N LYS A 356 2.92 -29.21 11.97
CA LYS A 356 3.38 -29.46 13.34
C LYS A 356 2.23 -29.79 14.28
N GLN A 357 1.10 -29.09 14.17
CA GLN A 357 -0.09 -29.38 14.97
C GLN A 357 -0.65 -30.78 14.67
N LYS A 358 -0.69 -31.19 13.39
CA LYS A 358 -1.12 -32.53 12.98
C LYS A 358 -0.20 -33.63 13.53
N LEU A 359 1.11 -33.41 13.51
CA LEU A 359 2.11 -34.36 14.03
C LEU A 359 2.13 -34.44 15.56
N ALA A 360 1.94 -33.32 16.25
CA ALA A 360 2.00 -33.23 17.70
C ALA A 360 0.76 -33.78 18.42
N GLY A 361 -0.35 -34.00 17.71
CA GLY A 361 -1.61 -34.46 18.29
C GLY A 361 -2.10 -33.53 19.41
N THR A 362 -2.72 -34.10 20.46
CA THR A 362 -3.22 -33.36 21.63
C THR A 362 -2.15 -33.11 22.70
N SER A 363 -0.95 -33.66 22.55
CA SER A 363 0.08 -33.69 23.59
C SER A 363 1.18 -32.63 23.44
N GLY A 364 1.41 -32.09 22.24
CA GLY A 364 2.39 -31.02 22.03
C GLY A 364 1.79 -29.61 22.16
N LYS A 365 2.40 -28.78 23.00
CA LYS A 365 2.06 -27.34 23.08
C LYS A 365 2.55 -26.63 21.80
N PRO A 366 1.68 -25.93 21.05
CA PRO A 366 2.13 -25.15 19.89
C PRO A 366 3.09 -24.04 20.34
N SER A 367 4.05 -23.70 19.48
CA SER A 367 4.91 -22.53 19.69
C SER A 367 4.04 -21.26 19.81
N ALA A 368 4.56 -20.22 20.45
CA ALA A 368 3.84 -18.93 20.55
C ALA A 368 3.43 -18.40 19.16
N LEU A 369 4.31 -18.56 18.16
CA LEU A 369 4.03 -18.23 16.76
C LEU A 369 2.83 -19.03 16.23
N CYS A 370 2.84 -20.36 16.32
CA CYS A 370 1.75 -21.18 15.79
C CYS A 370 0.44 -20.98 16.55
N LYS A 371 0.50 -20.70 17.86
CA LYS A 371 -0.67 -20.34 18.66
C LYS A 371 -1.36 -19.06 18.15
N TRP A 372 -0.58 -18.08 17.70
CA TRP A 372 -1.09 -16.85 17.10
C TRP A 372 -1.50 -17.03 15.63
N LEU A 373 -0.69 -17.72 14.82
CA LEU A 373 -0.88 -17.80 13.36
C LEU A 373 -1.98 -18.79 12.93
N ASN A 374 -2.15 -19.90 13.65
CA ASN A 374 -3.14 -20.93 13.28
C ASN A 374 -4.59 -20.42 13.27
N PRO A 375 -5.09 -19.63 14.24
CA PRO A 375 -6.45 -19.11 14.17
C PRO A 375 -6.60 -18.00 13.12
N ILE A 376 -5.53 -17.27 12.79
CA ILE A 376 -5.61 -16.17 11.82
C ILE A 376 -5.79 -16.73 10.40
N LYS A 377 -6.87 -16.29 9.76
CA LYS A 377 -7.35 -16.74 8.45
C LYS A 377 -7.22 -15.65 7.40
N TYR A 378 -7.45 -14.40 7.78
CA TYR A 378 -7.53 -13.27 6.87
C TYR A 378 -6.57 -12.16 7.29
N HIS A 379 -5.53 -11.96 6.50
CA HIS A 379 -4.64 -10.83 6.58
C HIS A 379 -5.07 -9.80 5.56
N ALA A 380 -5.19 -8.55 5.98
CA ALA A 380 -5.48 -7.48 5.05
C ALA A 380 -4.56 -6.29 5.16
N HIS A 381 -4.41 -5.59 4.05
CA HIS A 381 -3.55 -4.43 3.93
C HIS A 381 -4.21 -3.33 3.11
N SER A 382 -4.61 -2.24 3.78
CA SER A 382 -5.20 -1.05 3.15
C SER A 382 -4.11 -0.06 2.75
N SER A 383 -3.96 0.19 1.45
CA SER A 383 -2.77 0.83 0.88
C SER A 383 -3.07 1.66 -0.39
N HIS A 384 -2.11 1.72 -1.31
CA HIS A 384 -2.09 2.63 -2.45
C HIS A 384 -2.08 1.89 -3.79
N ASP A 385 -2.36 2.64 -4.86
CA ASP A 385 -2.19 2.21 -6.25
C ASP A 385 -0.78 1.71 -6.53
N MET A 386 0.22 2.47 -6.07
CA MET A 386 1.64 2.10 -6.21
C MET A 386 1.98 0.78 -5.56
N THR A 387 1.32 0.43 -4.46
CA THR A 387 1.54 -0.83 -3.76
C THR A 387 1.04 -2.01 -4.59
N LEU A 388 -0.13 -1.87 -5.21
CA LEU A 388 -0.66 -2.88 -6.13
C LEU A 388 0.19 -2.97 -7.41
N ALA A 389 0.61 -1.84 -7.98
CA ALA A 389 1.49 -1.83 -9.15
C ALA A 389 2.86 -2.46 -8.87
N ALA A 390 3.43 -2.21 -7.69
CA ALA A 390 4.66 -2.84 -7.24
C ALA A 390 4.49 -4.35 -7.04
N LEU A 391 3.36 -4.78 -6.45
CA LEU A 391 3.02 -6.19 -6.32
C LEU A 391 2.89 -6.88 -7.69
N PHE A 392 2.18 -6.26 -8.64
CA PHE A 392 2.08 -6.79 -10.01
C PHE A 392 3.43 -6.94 -10.69
N THR A 393 4.32 -5.96 -10.50
CA THR A 393 5.69 -6.04 -11.03
C THR A 393 6.49 -7.18 -10.38
N ALA A 394 6.35 -7.40 -9.06
CA ALA A 394 7.00 -8.52 -8.36
C ALA A 394 6.40 -9.89 -8.73
N LEU A 395 5.12 -9.92 -9.10
CA LEU A 395 4.47 -11.07 -9.75
C LEU A 395 4.90 -11.24 -11.23
N ASP A 396 5.77 -10.35 -11.74
CA ASP A 396 6.39 -10.38 -13.08
C ASP A 396 5.42 -10.13 -14.24
N PHE A 397 4.34 -9.39 -13.99
CA PHE A 397 3.52 -8.86 -15.07
C PHE A 397 4.27 -7.77 -15.85
N ASN A 398 3.99 -7.66 -17.16
CA ASN A 398 4.61 -6.67 -18.03
C ASN A 398 3.85 -5.33 -18.07
N LYS A 399 2.85 -5.18 -17.20
CA LYS A 399 1.97 -4.02 -17.09
C LYS A 399 1.76 -3.67 -15.63
N THR A 400 1.56 -2.37 -15.36
CA THR A 400 1.46 -1.85 -13.98
C THR A 400 0.11 -2.08 -13.32
N ASP A 401 -0.92 -2.43 -14.10
CA ASP A 401 -2.24 -2.83 -13.63
C ASP A 401 -2.68 -4.13 -14.31
N PHE A 402 -1.90 -5.20 -14.07
CA PHE A 402 -2.07 -6.56 -14.59
C PHE A 402 -2.02 -6.69 -16.13
N ASP A 403 -3.03 -6.20 -16.85
CA ASP A 403 -3.18 -6.28 -18.32
C ASP A 403 -3.15 -4.90 -19.01
N ARG A 404 -3.08 -3.81 -18.24
CA ARG A 404 -3.09 -2.43 -18.75
C ARG A 404 -2.05 -1.53 -18.07
N ASP A 405 -1.70 -0.45 -18.75
CA ASP A 405 -0.80 0.57 -18.22
C ASP A 405 -1.53 1.55 -17.29
N GLY A 406 -0.77 2.22 -16.43
CA GLY A 406 -1.29 3.14 -15.44
C GLY A 406 -1.54 2.48 -14.08
N PHE A 407 -2.07 3.27 -13.15
CA PHE A 407 -2.28 2.82 -11.78
C PHE A 407 -3.60 2.07 -11.59
N PRO A 408 -3.61 1.02 -10.74
CA PRO A 408 -4.84 0.35 -10.34
C PRO A 408 -5.89 1.34 -9.80
N PRO A 409 -7.18 1.17 -10.13
CA PRO A 409 -8.23 2.14 -9.84
C PRO A 409 -8.64 2.14 -8.37
N TYR A 410 -9.46 3.11 -7.95
CA TYR A 410 -9.93 3.19 -6.56
C TYR A 410 -10.65 1.91 -6.14
N CYS A 411 -10.41 1.48 -4.90
CA CYS A 411 -10.97 0.24 -4.35
C CYS A 411 -10.63 -1.05 -5.12
N SER A 412 -9.67 -1.03 -6.04
CA SER A 412 -9.14 -2.28 -6.58
C SER A 412 -8.42 -3.07 -5.48
N SER A 413 -8.48 -4.40 -5.57
CA SER A 413 -8.02 -5.31 -4.54
C SER A 413 -7.43 -6.58 -5.13
N VAL A 414 -6.29 -7.02 -4.63
CA VAL A 414 -5.68 -8.32 -4.94
C VAL A 414 -5.88 -9.25 -3.75
N MET A 415 -6.38 -10.45 -4.01
CA MET A 415 -6.51 -11.51 -3.00
C MET A 415 -5.60 -12.67 -3.37
N ILE A 416 -4.66 -12.99 -2.47
CA ILE A 416 -3.79 -14.17 -2.57
C ILE A 416 -4.29 -15.20 -1.57
N GLU A 417 -4.86 -16.28 -2.08
CA GLU A 417 -5.50 -17.33 -1.30
C GLU A 417 -4.61 -18.57 -1.26
N LEU A 418 -4.29 -19.06 -0.06
CA LEU A 418 -3.57 -20.31 0.17
C LEU A 418 -4.57 -21.45 0.39
N TRP A 419 -4.50 -22.45 -0.46
CA TRP A 419 -5.37 -23.62 -0.45
C TRP A 419 -4.58 -24.90 -0.16
N HIS A 420 -5.21 -25.87 0.48
CA HIS A 420 -4.80 -27.27 0.49
C HIS A 420 -5.66 -28.05 -0.49
N ARG A 421 -5.01 -28.80 -1.38
CA ARG A 421 -5.71 -29.71 -2.27
C ARG A 421 -6.20 -30.92 -1.49
N ALA A 422 -7.43 -31.35 -1.76
CA ALA A 422 -8.06 -32.41 -0.98
C ALA A 422 -7.36 -33.78 -1.12
N ASN A 423 -6.89 -34.11 -2.32
CA ASN A 423 -6.38 -35.46 -2.63
C ASN A 423 -4.97 -35.75 -2.04
N ASP A 424 -4.10 -34.75 -1.95
CA ASP A 424 -2.68 -34.91 -1.63
C ASP A 424 -2.21 -33.94 -0.53
N SER A 425 -3.09 -33.04 -0.06
CA SER A 425 -2.75 -31.96 0.88
C SER A 425 -1.67 -31.01 0.37
N THR A 426 -1.41 -30.96 -0.94
CA THR A 426 -0.42 -30.04 -1.53
C THR A 426 -0.89 -28.60 -1.36
N PRO A 427 -0.07 -27.71 -0.77
CA PRO A 427 -0.38 -26.29 -0.66
C PRO A 427 -0.21 -25.59 -2.01
N TYR A 428 -1.24 -24.87 -2.43
CA TYR A 428 -1.25 -24.12 -3.67
C TYR A 428 -1.94 -22.78 -3.51
N VAL A 429 -1.67 -21.85 -4.43
CA VAL A 429 -2.10 -20.46 -4.34
C VAL A 429 -3.06 -20.12 -5.47
N LYS A 430 -4.10 -19.34 -5.15
CA LYS A 430 -4.93 -18.64 -6.14
C LYS A 430 -4.75 -17.14 -5.95
N VAL A 431 -4.47 -16.43 -7.03
CA VAL A 431 -4.40 -14.97 -7.05
C VAL A 431 -5.58 -14.43 -7.84
N LEU A 432 -6.36 -13.56 -7.19
CA LEU A 432 -7.52 -12.91 -7.77
C LEU A 432 -7.32 -11.40 -7.75
N TYR A 433 -7.82 -10.73 -8.77
CA TYR A 433 -7.80 -9.27 -8.86
C TYR A 433 -9.22 -8.75 -9.04
N HIS A 434 -9.73 -8.08 -8.01
CA HIS A 434 -10.96 -7.29 -8.07
C HIS A 434 -10.62 -5.88 -8.55
N ARG A 435 -11.04 -5.51 -9.76
CA ARG A 435 -10.65 -4.23 -10.39
C ARG A 435 -11.62 -3.10 -10.04
N GLU A 436 -12.83 -3.13 -10.59
CA GLU A 436 -13.93 -2.18 -10.35
C GLU A 436 -15.27 -2.90 -10.52
N ASN A 437 -16.34 -2.41 -9.88
CA ASN A 437 -17.72 -2.88 -10.10
C ASN A 437 -17.91 -4.41 -10.07
N ASP A 438 -17.33 -5.08 -9.08
CA ASP A 438 -17.38 -6.55 -8.91
C ASP A 438 -16.71 -7.37 -10.04
N ASP A 439 -15.91 -6.74 -10.91
CA ASP A 439 -15.05 -7.42 -11.89
C ASP A 439 -13.92 -8.18 -11.18
N LEU A 440 -14.08 -9.51 -11.08
CA LEU A 440 -13.14 -10.42 -10.42
C LEU A 440 -12.40 -11.26 -11.47
N LEU A 441 -11.11 -10.98 -11.62
CA LEU A 441 -10.21 -11.68 -12.53
C LEU A 441 -9.41 -12.74 -11.78
N TYR A 442 -9.31 -13.94 -12.34
CA TYR A 442 -8.41 -14.99 -11.84
C TYR A 442 -7.07 -14.86 -12.55
N ILE A 443 -6.05 -14.37 -11.85
CA ILE A 443 -4.78 -13.96 -12.48
C ILE A 443 -3.62 -14.93 -12.22
N THR A 444 -3.85 -16.03 -11.49
CA THR A 444 -2.82 -17.02 -11.14
C THR A 444 -2.06 -17.55 -12.36
N GLU A 445 -2.78 -17.96 -13.41
CA GLU A 445 -2.20 -18.59 -14.60
C GLU A 445 -1.37 -17.62 -15.46
N HIS A 446 -1.52 -16.32 -15.21
CA HIS A 446 -0.77 -15.29 -15.91
C HIS A 446 0.53 -14.91 -15.19
N ILE A 447 0.75 -15.41 -13.97
CA ILE A 447 2.00 -15.22 -13.23
C ILE A 447 3.06 -16.13 -13.86
N SER A 448 4.16 -15.57 -14.37
CA SER A 448 5.20 -16.37 -15.03
C SER A 448 5.74 -17.44 -14.09
N GLY A 449 5.70 -18.71 -14.49
CA GLY A 449 6.04 -19.86 -13.64
C GLY A 449 4.87 -20.48 -12.86
N CYS A 450 3.62 -20.04 -13.11
CA CYS A 450 2.38 -20.54 -12.52
C CYS A 450 1.28 -20.86 -13.55
N GLU A 451 1.65 -21.11 -14.82
CA GLU A 451 0.72 -21.18 -15.97
C GLU A 451 -0.29 -22.35 -15.92
N ASN A 452 -0.02 -23.42 -15.17
CA ASN A 452 -0.89 -24.60 -15.08
C ASN A 452 -1.28 -24.94 -13.64
N GLU A 453 -0.34 -24.77 -12.73
CA GLU A 453 -0.46 -24.98 -11.30
C GLU A 453 0.44 -23.93 -10.64
N CYS A 454 0.06 -23.47 -9.46
CA CYS A 454 0.86 -22.55 -8.67
C CYS A 454 0.91 -23.08 -7.25
N THR A 455 1.71 -24.12 -7.02
CA THR A 455 2.01 -24.57 -5.66
C THR A 455 2.67 -23.43 -4.89
N LEU A 456 2.58 -23.45 -3.55
CA LEU A 456 3.26 -22.45 -2.73
C LEU A 456 4.79 -22.45 -2.98
N GLU A 457 5.36 -23.63 -3.26
CA GLU A 457 6.77 -23.78 -3.62
C GLU A 457 7.09 -23.18 -4.99
N GLN A 458 6.23 -23.38 -6.00
CA GLN A 458 6.40 -22.76 -7.32
C GLN A 458 6.36 -21.24 -7.21
N LEU A 459 5.40 -20.69 -6.47
CA LEU A 459 5.30 -19.25 -6.22
C LEU A 459 6.56 -18.71 -5.51
N ALA A 460 7.08 -19.44 -4.52
CA ALA A 460 8.32 -19.06 -3.84
C ALA A 460 9.53 -19.10 -4.78
N SER A 461 9.73 -20.21 -5.48
CA SER A 461 10.86 -20.44 -6.39
C SER A 461 10.92 -19.38 -7.50
N ARG A 462 9.80 -19.09 -8.16
CA ARG A 462 9.74 -18.07 -9.21
C ARG A 462 9.97 -16.64 -8.68
N SER A 463 9.65 -16.41 -7.41
CA SER A 463 9.77 -15.09 -6.76
C SER A 463 11.14 -14.85 -6.14
N GLU A 464 12.02 -15.86 -6.09
CA GLU A 464 13.35 -15.78 -5.44
C GLU A 464 14.20 -14.65 -6.01
N LYS A 465 14.11 -14.41 -7.32
CA LYS A 465 14.79 -13.29 -8.00
C LYS A 465 14.40 -11.90 -7.49
N TYR A 466 13.26 -11.78 -6.81
CA TYR A 466 12.74 -10.53 -6.24
C TYR A 466 12.82 -10.51 -4.71
N LYS A 467 13.48 -11.49 -4.08
CA LYS A 467 13.69 -11.50 -2.64
C LYS A 467 14.70 -10.41 -2.25
N PRO A 468 14.39 -9.52 -1.30
CA PRO A 468 15.37 -8.55 -0.84
C PRO A 468 16.41 -9.25 0.05
N VAL A 469 17.61 -9.47 -0.49
CA VAL A 469 18.72 -10.16 0.19
C VAL A 469 19.80 -9.15 0.61
N PRO A 470 20.39 -9.27 1.83
CA PRO A 470 20.05 -10.22 2.90
C PRO A 470 18.75 -9.88 3.64
N ASN A 471 18.29 -8.63 3.54
CA ASN A 471 17.00 -8.14 3.97
C ASN A 471 16.78 -6.77 3.31
N GLN A 472 15.54 -6.27 3.34
CA GLN A 472 15.20 -4.98 2.73
C GLN A 472 15.97 -3.81 3.31
N GLU A 473 16.17 -3.75 4.62
CA GLU A 473 16.85 -2.62 5.25
C GLU A 473 18.30 -2.51 4.76
N THR A 474 19.01 -3.62 4.70
CA THR A 474 20.38 -3.68 4.18
C THR A 474 20.42 -3.35 2.69
N LEU A 475 19.51 -3.93 1.89
CA LEU A 475 19.43 -3.65 0.45
C LEU A 475 19.18 -2.15 0.20
N CYS A 476 18.26 -1.53 0.94
CA CYS A 476 17.92 -0.12 0.82
C CYS A 476 19.09 0.85 1.09
N HIS A 477 20.05 0.43 1.93
CA HIS A 477 21.23 1.23 2.29
C HIS A 477 22.51 0.79 1.56
N THR A 478 22.41 -0.21 0.68
CA THR A 478 23.52 -0.62 -0.18
C THR A 478 23.47 0.18 -1.47
N SER A 479 24.55 0.91 -1.79
CA SER A 479 24.65 1.66 -3.06
C SER A 479 24.58 0.73 -4.28
N LEU A 480 24.09 1.24 -5.41
CA LEU A 480 24.14 0.48 -6.66
C LEU A 480 25.59 0.27 -7.08
N GLN A 481 25.97 -0.98 -7.32
CA GLN A 481 27.25 -1.30 -7.94
C GLN A 481 27.10 -1.16 -9.45
N TYR A 482 27.44 0.01 -9.99
CA TYR A 482 27.55 0.19 -11.44
C TYR A 482 28.92 -0.32 -11.90
N MET A 483 28.95 -1.14 -12.96
CA MET A 483 30.20 -1.34 -13.67
C MET A 483 30.53 -0.02 -14.37
N PRO A 484 31.69 0.60 -14.10
CA PRO A 484 32.17 1.67 -14.97
C PRO A 484 32.23 1.08 -16.37
N LEU A 485 31.62 1.76 -17.36
CA LEU A 485 31.95 1.48 -18.75
C LEU A 485 33.47 1.50 -18.84
N ASP A 486 34.05 0.38 -19.26
CA ASP A 486 35.48 0.19 -19.28
C ASP A 486 36.10 1.28 -20.17
N ASN A 487 36.61 2.35 -19.57
CA ASN A 487 37.29 3.45 -20.25
C ASN A 487 38.56 2.93 -20.99
N GLY A 488 38.92 1.65 -20.82
CA GLY A 488 39.93 0.95 -21.60
C GLY A 488 39.59 0.81 -23.09
N SER A 489 38.31 0.65 -23.46
CA SER A 489 37.91 0.42 -24.87
C SER A 489 37.87 1.71 -25.70
N VAL A 490 37.58 2.86 -25.07
CA VAL A 490 37.60 4.17 -25.74
C VAL A 490 39.04 4.64 -25.98
N ARG A 491 39.99 4.30 -25.10
CA ARG A 491 41.41 4.60 -25.31
C ARG A 491 42.01 3.82 -26.50
N LEU A 492 41.64 2.55 -26.70
CA LEU A 492 42.16 1.77 -27.83
C LEU A 492 41.68 2.27 -29.19
N LEU A 493 40.44 2.79 -29.28
CA LEU A 493 39.92 3.36 -30.52
C LEU A 493 40.53 4.74 -30.84
N PHE A 494 40.84 5.55 -29.82
CA PHE A 494 41.56 6.83 -30.04
C PHE A 494 43.03 6.63 -30.46
N PHE A 495 43.71 5.58 -29.99
CA PHE A 495 45.09 5.29 -30.39
C PHE A 495 45.20 4.66 -31.79
N GLN A 496 44.16 4.01 -32.32
CA GLN A 496 44.19 3.47 -33.69
C GLN A 496 44.00 4.55 -34.78
N TRP A 497 43.39 5.69 -34.46
CA TRP A 497 43.16 6.77 -35.44
C TRP A 497 44.35 7.72 -35.62
N ILE A 498 45.27 7.81 -34.64
CA ILE A 498 46.42 8.72 -34.70
C ILE A 498 47.54 8.17 -35.62
N TYR A 499 47.58 6.87 -35.90
CA TYR A 499 48.63 6.25 -36.73
C TYR A 499 48.27 6.05 -38.22
N LEU A 500 47.07 6.45 -38.66
CA LEU A 500 46.63 6.34 -40.06
C LEU A 500 46.61 7.68 -40.84
N LEU A 501 47.16 8.75 -40.27
CA LEU A 501 47.31 10.05 -40.95
C LEU A 501 48.76 10.57 -40.91
N PRO A 502 49.69 9.88 -41.60
CA PRO A 502 50.62 10.64 -42.43
C PRO A 502 50.91 9.90 -43.75
N SER A 503 50.02 10.00 -44.73
CA SER A 503 50.33 9.62 -46.12
C SER A 503 49.67 10.50 -47.17
N LEU A 504 48.93 11.54 -46.78
CA LEU A 504 48.16 12.37 -47.71
C LEU A 504 48.46 13.87 -47.54
N TYR A 505 49.73 14.24 -47.57
CA TYR A 505 50.15 15.65 -47.71
C TYR A 505 51.39 15.78 -48.60
N LEU A 506 51.33 15.20 -49.79
CA LEU A 506 52.17 15.60 -50.91
C LEU A 506 51.31 15.40 -52.16
N ILE A 507 50.65 16.46 -52.62
CA ILE A 507 50.30 16.74 -54.04
C ILE A 507 49.44 18.03 -54.05
N LEU A 508 50.01 19.07 -54.66
CA LEU A 508 49.45 20.32 -55.22
C LEU A 508 49.70 21.67 -54.52
N PRO A 509 49.85 22.75 -55.33
CA PRO A 509 50.70 23.89 -55.00
C PRO A 509 49.91 25.17 -54.67
N SER A 510 50.59 26.04 -53.94
CA SER A 510 50.48 27.50 -53.90
C SER A 510 49.26 28.16 -54.55
N SER A 511 48.36 28.70 -53.73
CA SER A 511 47.85 30.07 -53.92
C SER A 511 47.37 30.67 -52.59
N LYS A 512 47.75 31.95 -52.41
CA LYS A 512 47.40 32.84 -51.29
C LYS A 512 45.89 33.17 -51.28
N MET A 513 45.46 33.75 -50.14
CA MET A 513 44.16 34.41 -49.83
C MET A 513 43.15 33.45 -49.17
N ILE A 514 42.55 33.70 -48.00
CA ILE A 514 42.17 34.94 -47.29
C ILE A 514 42.18 34.69 -45.77
N ARG A 515 42.46 35.77 -45.05
CA ARG A 515 42.41 35.99 -43.60
C ARG A 515 40.93 36.23 -43.21
N ASP A 516 40.43 35.60 -42.16
CA ASP A 516 39.76 36.26 -41.02
C ASP A 516 38.78 35.36 -40.23
N SER A 517 39.04 35.35 -38.92
CA SER A 517 38.16 35.18 -37.74
C SER A 517 37.24 33.95 -37.59
N MET A 518 37.60 33.07 -36.64
CA MET A 518 36.71 32.75 -35.51
C MET A 518 37.53 32.14 -34.35
N ASP A 519 37.47 32.84 -33.22
CA ASP A 519 38.16 32.59 -31.95
C ASP A 519 37.44 31.46 -31.17
N TRP A 520 38.16 30.38 -30.85
CA TRP A 520 37.67 29.19 -30.15
C TRP A 520 38.10 29.19 -28.68
N SER A 521 37.73 30.22 -27.92
CA SER A 521 38.07 30.34 -26.50
C SER A 521 36.81 30.38 -25.62
N ALA A 522 36.00 29.32 -25.64
CA ALA A 522 34.89 29.21 -24.67
C ALA A 522 34.33 27.79 -24.41
N TYR A 523 35.10 26.70 -24.46
CA TYR A 523 34.62 25.41 -23.93
C TYR A 523 35.75 24.54 -23.38
N ALA A 524 36.26 24.91 -22.20
CA ALA A 524 37.13 24.03 -21.41
C ALA A 524 37.16 24.47 -19.93
N LEU A 525 36.07 24.30 -19.19
CA LEU A 525 36.16 24.17 -17.72
C LEU A 525 34.88 23.56 -17.15
N ASN A 526 34.90 22.25 -16.87
CA ASN A 526 34.45 21.65 -15.62
C ASN A 526 34.54 20.13 -15.72
N ALA A 527 35.77 19.64 -15.60
CA ALA A 527 36.05 18.30 -15.14
C ALA A 527 37.05 18.45 -13.99
N ARG A 528 36.56 18.42 -12.74
CA ARG A 528 37.33 18.06 -11.54
C ARG A 528 36.39 17.93 -10.32
N ILE A 529 36.48 16.74 -9.72
CA ILE A 529 35.83 16.16 -8.52
C ILE A 529 34.48 15.51 -8.80
#